data_AF-A0A6P0J0W3-F1
#
_entry.id   AF-A0A6P0J0W3-F1
#
_cell.length_a   1.000
_cell.length_b   1.000
_cell.length_c   1.000
_cell.angle_alpha   90.00
_cell.angle_beta   90.00
_cell.angle_gamma   90.00
#
_symmetry.space_group_name_H-M   'P 1'
#
loop_
_entity.id
_entity.type
_entity.pdbx_description
1 polymer ?
#
loop_
_entity_poly.entity_id
_entity_poly.type
_entity_poly.pdbx_seq_one_letter_code
_entity_poly.pdbx_strand_id
1 'polypeptide(L)'
;AKELIEKWQQVKKKVFAPPFDQDLLAQVTTGKLYRGITEPNGSIDSLKKDNAYYEYTYQSVDKIESLKLEKNCVVVTAIVSQSRTKYQNGKVSEKVTETQRRRYGLEKSDGVWKIAFQKQKKSDIL
;
A
#
# COMPACT_ATOMS: atom_id res chain seq x y z
N ALA A 1 0.72 -14.21 -6.20
CA ALA A 1 0.25 -13.43 -5.03
C ALA A 1 1.37 -12.59 -4.42
N LYS A 2 2.47 -13.20 -3.94
CA LYS A 2 3.64 -12.48 -3.39
C LYS A 2 4.16 -11.39 -4.34
N GLU A 3 4.38 -11.74 -5.60
CA GLU A 3 4.83 -10.82 -6.65
C GLU A 3 3.95 -9.57 -6.81
N LEU A 4 2.62 -9.72 -6.75
CA LEU A 4 1.71 -8.56 -6.85
C LEU A 4 1.84 -7.64 -5.62
N ILE A 5 2.05 -8.20 -4.44
CA ILE A 5 2.26 -7.43 -3.21
C ILE A 5 3.64 -6.76 -3.23
N GLU A 6 4.67 -7.44 -3.74
CA GLU A 6 6.02 -6.88 -3.94
C GLU A 6 5.98 -5.74 -4.96
N LYS A 7 5.31 -5.94 -6.11
CA LYS A 7 5.05 -4.89 -7.09
C LYS A 7 4.34 -3.70 -6.45
N TRP A 8 3.30 -3.94 -5.65
CA TRP A 8 2.64 -2.88 -4.89
C TRP A 8 3.61 -2.14 -3.95
N GLN A 9 4.48 -2.85 -3.22
CA GLN A 9 5.49 -2.19 -2.38
C GLN A 9 6.40 -1.28 -3.20
N GLN A 10 6.86 -1.71 -4.37
CA GLN A 10 7.69 -0.89 -5.27
C GLN A 10 6.93 0.33 -5.80
N VAL A 11 5.67 0.15 -6.21
CA VAL A 11 4.81 1.23 -6.71
C VAL A 11 4.55 2.30 -5.65
N LYS A 12 4.35 1.91 -4.37
CA LYS A 12 4.15 2.88 -3.26
C LYS A 12 5.24 3.95 -3.21
N LYS A 13 6.48 3.62 -3.57
CA LYS A 13 7.62 4.55 -3.58
C LYS A 13 7.41 5.73 -4.55
N LYS A 14 6.66 5.52 -5.63
CA LYS A 14 6.37 6.52 -6.67
C LYS A 14 5.00 7.19 -6.50
N VAL A 15 4.07 6.49 -5.87
CA VAL A 15 2.71 6.98 -5.62
C VAL A 15 2.68 7.98 -4.46
N PHE A 16 3.48 7.75 -3.42
CA PHE A 16 3.47 8.57 -2.21
C PHE A 16 4.64 9.57 -2.13
N ALA A 17 5.35 9.77 -3.23
CA ALA A 17 6.36 10.79 -3.42
C ALA A 17 6.03 11.62 -4.66
N PRO A 18 6.42 12.92 -4.74
CA PRO A 18 6.28 13.69 -5.97
C PRO A 18 6.90 12.94 -7.15
N PRO A 19 6.24 12.86 -8.33
CA PRO A 19 5.02 13.60 -8.72
C PRO A 19 3.67 12.93 -8.37
N PHE A 20 3.66 11.92 -7.50
CA PHE A 20 2.47 11.13 -7.08
C PHE A 20 1.85 10.35 -8.25
N ASP A 21 2.60 9.37 -8.77
CA ASP A 21 2.29 8.63 -10.01
C ASP A 21 1.00 7.78 -9.91
N GLN A 22 -0.14 8.36 -10.33
CA GLN A 22 -1.44 7.70 -10.28
C GLN A 22 -1.65 6.66 -11.40
N ASP A 23 -0.93 6.79 -12.51
CA ASP A 23 -1.00 5.83 -13.62
C ASP A 23 -0.38 4.50 -13.20
N LEU A 24 0.77 4.55 -12.52
CA LEU A 24 1.40 3.37 -11.95
C LEU A 24 0.53 2.75 -10.84
N LEU A 25 -0.19 3.56 -10.06
CA LEU A 25 -1.16 3.09 -9.08
C LEU A 25 -2.32 2.32 -9.73
N ALA A 26 -2.87 2.83 -10.83
CA ALA A 26 -3.99 2.24 -11.56
C ALA A 26 -3.64 0.86 -12.18
N GLN A 27 -2.36 0.61 -12.46
CA GLN A 27 -1.87 -0.68 -12.95
C GLN A 27 -1.88 -1.78 -11.89
N VAL A 28 -1.83 -1.44 -10.60
CA VAL A 28 -1.63 -2.43 -9.52
C VAL A 28 -2.72 -2.42 -8.45
N THR A 29 -3.57 -1.40 -8.42
CA THR A 29 -4.68 -1.29 -7.46
C THR A 29 -6.03 -1.09 -8.15
N THR A 30 -7.08 -1.45 -7.44
CA THR A 30 -8.48 -1.22 -7.83
C THR A 30 -9.33 -0.97 -6.58
N GLY A 31 -10.64 -0.85 -6.76
CA GLY A 31 -11.61 -0.89 -5.69
C GLY A 31 -11.37 0.15 -4.59
N LYS A 32 -11.46 -0.29 -3.33
CA LYS A 32 -11.36 0.61 -2.17
C LYS A 32 -9.95 1.20 -2.01
N LEU A 33 -8.90 0.44 -2.32
CA LEU A 33 -7.52 0.91 -2.18
C LEU A 33 -7.22 2.03 -3.16
N TYR A 34 -7.56 1.85 -4.44
CA TYR A 34 -7.35 2.87 -5.46
C TYR A 34 -8.08 4.17 -5.08
N ARG A 35 -9.39 4.07 -4.82
CA ARG A 35 -10.23 5.21 -4.43
C ARG A 35 -9.72 5.94 -3.19
N GLY A 36 -9.37 5.22 -2.12
CA GLY A 36 -8.85 5.83 -0.89
C GLY A 36 -7.50 6.54 -1.04
N ILE A 37 -6.80 6.32 -2.15
CA ILE A 37 -5.55 7.00 -2.47
C ILE A 37 -5.80 8.21 -3.39
N THR A 38 -6.66 8.07 -4.40
CA THR A 38 -6.81 9.05 -5.50
C THR A 38 -7.97 10.02 -5.35
N GLU A 39 -9.05 9.65 -4.65
CA GLU A 39 -10.23 10.49 -4.50
C GLU A 39 -9.94 11.75 -3.66
N PRO A 40 -10.78 12.79 -3.74
CA PRO A 40 -10.69 13.94 -2.85
C PRO A 40 -10.65 13.52 -1.37
N ASN A 41 -9.78 14.14 -0.58
CA ASN A 41 -9.45 13.76 0.80
C ASN A 41 -8.82 12.36 0.95
N GLY A 42 -8.43 11.73 -0.16
CA GLY A 42 -7.62 10.54 -0.21
C GLY A 42 -6.16 10.82 0.11
N SER A 43 -5.36 9.76 0.20
CA SER A 43 -3.98 9.84 0.70
C SER A 43 -3.10 10.81 -0.10
N ILE A 44 -3.22 10.87 -1.43
CA ILE A 44 -2.43 11.80 -2.26
C ILE A 44 -2.87 13.24 -2.00
N ASP A 45 -4.17 13.51 -1.93
CA ASP A 45 -4.71 14.85 -1.68
C ASP A 45 -4.28 15.37 -0.31
N SER A 46 -4.35 14.53 0.74
CA SER A 46 -3.84 14.88 2.08
C SER A 46 -2.35 15.21 2.06
N LEU A 47 -1.52 14.40 1.38
CA LEU A 47 -0.08 14.66 1.26
C LEU A 47 0.20 15.97 0.54
N LYS A 48 -0.51 16.27 -0.55
CA LYS A 48 -0.36 17.54 -1.28
C LYS A 48 -0.75 18.74 -0.43
N LYS A 49 -1.90 18.69 0.26
CA LYS A 49 -2.38 19.74 1.17
C LYS A 49 -1.38 20.04 2.28
N ASP A 50 -0.75 19.00 2.82
CA ASP A 50 0.23 19.12 3.89
C ASP A 50 1.64 19.52 3.40
N ASN A 51 1.85 19.65 2.08
CA ASN A 51 3.17 19.75 1.47
C ASN A 51 4.12 18.64 1.97
N ALA A 52 3.61 17.41 1.93
CA ALA A 52 4.23 16.24 2.50
C ALA A 52 4.39 15.11 1.49
N TYR A 53 5.32 14.20 1.80
CA TYR A 53 5.53 12.98 1.03
C TYR A 53 6.23 11.90 1.86
N TYR A 54 6.21 10.67 1.35
CA TYR A 54 6.93 9.56 1.94
C TYR A 54 8.12 9.15 1.08
N GLU A 55 9.26 8.95 1.73
CA GLU A 55 10.38 8.20 1.18
C GLU A 55 10.39 6.80 1.81
N TYR A 56 10.52 5.76 1.00
CA TYR A 56 10.65 4.38 1.47
C TYR A 56 12.05 3.86 1.17
N THR A 57 12.86 3.69 2.21
CA THR A 57 14.26 3.24 2.09
C THR A 57 14.38 1.71 2.09
N TYR A 58 13.45 1.02 2.75
CA TYR A 58 13.40 -0.44 2.79
C TYR A 58 11.97 -0.93 2.70
N GLN A 59 11.71 -1.96 1.90
CA GLN A 59 10.44 -2.67 1.83
C GLN A 59 10.68 -4.14 1.45
N SER A 60 10.06 -5.07 2.18
CA SER A 60 10.15 -6.50 1.94
C SER A 60 8.82 -7.19 2.23
N VAL A 61 8.48 -8.21 1.44
CA VAL A 61 7.41 -9.15 1.75
C VAL A 61 8.05 -10.41 2.34
N ASP A 62 8.18 -10.41 3.66
CA ASP A 62 8.98 -11.41 4.38
C ASP A 62 8.33 -12.79 4.34
N LYS A 63 6.99 -12.85 4.42
CA LYS A 63 6.24 -14.11 4.45
C LYS A 63 4.84 -13.96 3.89
N ILE A 64 4.39 -14.94 3.12
CA ILE A 64 2.96 -15.17 2.86
C ILE A 64 2.47 -16.20 3.88
N GLU A 65 1.52 -15.83 4.72
CA GLU A 65 0.99 -16.70 5.77
C GLU A 65 -0.22 -17.51 5.31
N SER A 66 -1.08 -16.91 4.48
CA SER A 66 -2.25 -17.60 3.95
C SER A 66 -2.76 -16.93 2.69
N LEU A 67 -3.45 -17.74 1.90
CA LEU A 67 -4.21 -17.35 0.73
C LEU A 67 -5.56 -18.06 0.81
N LYS A 68 -6.66 -17.31 0.76
CA LYS A 68 -8.01 -17.85 0.89
C LYS A 68 -8.91 -17.20 -0.15
N LEU A 69 -9.80 -17.99 -0.75
CA LEU A 69 -10.90 -17.44 -1.52
C LEU A 69 -12.00 -17.00 -0.54
N GLU A 70 -12.29 -15.70 -0.53
CA GLU A 70 -13.49 -15.16 0.09
C GLU A 70 -14.46 -14.75 -1.02
N LYS A 71 -15.76 -14.58 -0.72
CA LYS A 71 -16.86 -14.53 -1.70
C LYS A 71 -16.50 -13.97 -3.09
N ASN A 72 -15.88 -12.78 -3.15
CA ASN A 72 -15.57 -12.10 -4.42
C ASN A 72 -14.08 -11.77 -4.62
N CYS A 73 -13.18 -12.19 -3.73
CA CYS A 73 -11.76 -11.85 -3.83
C CYS A 73 -10.86 -12.92 -3.22
N VAL A 74 -9.61 -12.96 -3.69
CA VAL A 74 -8.57 -13.76 -3.03
C VAL A 74 -7.96 -12.92 -1.93
N VAL A 75 -8.10 -13.35 -0.68
CA VAL A 75 -7.49 -12.67 0.47
C VAL A 75 -6.16 -13.31 0.80
N VAL A 76 -5.11 -12.49 0.80
CA VAL A 76 -3.75 -12.87 1.13
C VAL A 76 -3.34 -12.21 2.43
N THR A 77 -2.88 -12.99 3.40
CA THR A 77 -2.25 -12.46 4.62
C THR A 77 -0.74 -12.58 4.48
N ALA A 78 -0.03 -11.47 4.65
CA ALA A 78 1.42 -11.42 4.52
C ALA A 78 2.07 -10.63 5.66
N ILE A 79 3.29 -10.99 6.00
CA ILE A 79 4.18 -10.19 6.84
C ILE A 79 5.00 -9.29 5.92
N VAL A 80 4.97 -7.98 6.17
CA VAL A 80 5.66 -6.96 5.38
C VAL A 80 6.46 -6.08 6.30
N SER A 81 7.76 -5.97 6.03
CA SER A 81 8.64 -5.03 6.69
C SER A 81 8.90 -3.81 5.82
N GLN A 82 8.92 -2.62 6.43
CA GLN A 82 9.24 -1.39 5.72
C GLN A 82 9.91 -0.35 6.63
N SER A 83 10.79 0.45 6.05
CA SER A 83 11.29 1.69 6.63
C SER A 83 10.86 2.86 5.76
N ARG A 84 10.24 3.87 6.38
CA ARG A 84 9.75 5.07 5.72
C ARG A 84 10.08 6.32 6.51
N THR A 85 10.30 7.41 5.78
CA THR A 85 10.44 8.76 6.32
C THR A 85 9.31 9.62 5.73
N LYS A 86 8.52 10.28 6.57
CA LYS A 86 7.62 11.34 6.12
C LYS A 86 8.39 12.65 6.12
N TYR A 87 8.34 13.34 4.98
CA TYR A 87 8.78 14.73 4.87
C TYR A 87 7.54 15.62 4.84
N GLN A 88 7.60 16.76 5.51
CA GLN A 88 6.59 17.80 5.50
C GLN A 88 7.28 19.15 5.44
N ASN A 89 6.92 19.98 4.47
CA ASN A 89 7.61 21.25 4.19
C ASN A 89 9.13 21.07 4.01
N GLY A 90 9.54 19.99 3.33
CA GLY A 90 10.94 19.65 3.08
C GLY A 90 11.73 19.16 4.31
N LYS A 91 11.10 19.04 5.49
CA LYS A 91 11.74 18.58 6.72
C LYS A 91 11.22 17.20 7.11
N VAL A 92 12.08 16.40 7.74
CA VAL A 92 11.66 15.12 8.32
C VAL A 92 10.65 15.39 9.44
N SER A 93 9.44 14.84 9.30
CA SER A 93 8.37 14.93 10.31
C SER A 93 8.16 13.62 11.07
N GLU A 94 8.46 12.48 10.43
CA GLU A 94 8.30 11.15 11.02
C GLU A 94 9.30 10.18 10.39
N LYS A 95 9.84 9.25 11.18
CA LYS A 95 10.61 8.10 10.68
C LYS A 95 10.10 6.83 11.36
N VAL A 96 9.73 5.83 10.56
CA VAL A 96 9.16 4.58 11.04
C VAL A 96 9.87 3.41 10.38
N THR A 97 10.29 2.44 11.18
CA THR A 97 10.63 1.09 10.73
C THR A 97 9.67 0.13 11.41
N GLU A 98 8.99 -0.70 10.62
CA GLU A 98 7.97 -1.60 11.13
C GLU A 98 7.91 -2.91 10.35
N THR A 99 7.53 -3.98 11.04
CA THR A 99 7.13 -5.25 10.47
C THR A 99 5.67 -5.49 10.83
N GLN A 100 4.80 -5.60 9.83
CA GLN A 100 3.37 -5.68 10.04
C GLN A 100 2.74 -6.87 9.32
N ARG A 101 1.79 -7.50 10.01
CA ARG A 101 0.86 -8.44 9.41
C ARG A 101 -0.25 -7.69 8.68
N ARG A 102 -0.37 -7.90 7.37
CA ARG A 102 -1.35 -7.21 6.51
C ARG A 102 -2.21 -8.20 5.72
N ARG A 103 -3.49 -7.85 5.55
CA ARG A 103 -4.43 -8.53 4.65
C ARG A 103 -4.59 -7.72 3.37
N TYR A 104 -4.44 -8.38 2.24
CA TYR A 104 -4.65 -7.85 0.90
C TYR A 104 -5.82 -8.57 0.25
N GLY A 105 -6.80 -7.83 -0.24
CA GLY A 105 -7.83 -8.38 -1.13
C GLY A 105 -7.39 -8.22 -2.57
N LEU A 106 -7.33 -9.32 -3.30
CA LEU A 106 -6.97 -9.35 -4.71
C LEU A 106 -8.23 -9.60 -5.55
N GLU A 107 -8.43 -8.76 -6.53
CA GLU A 107 -9.56 -8.85 -7.48
C GLU A 107 -9.03 -8.75 -8.91
N LYS A 108 -9.78 -9.33 -9.85
CA LYS A 108 -9.46 -9.25 -11.27
C LYS A 108 -10.24 -8.08 -11.87
N SER A 109 -9.52 -7.11 -12.45
CA SER A 109 -10.08 -5.95 -13.16
C SER A 109 -9.55 -6.01 -14.59
N ASP A 110 -10.43 -6.05 -15.58
CA ASP A 110 -10.08 -6.09 -17.01
C ASP A 110 -9.10 -7.23 -17.33
N GLY A 111 -9.30 -8.39 -16.71
CA GLY A 111 -8.45 -9.56 -16.89
C GLY A 111 -7.12 -9.54 -16.09
N VAL A 112 -6.81 -8.46 -15.37
CA VAL A 112 -5.56 -8.29 -14.61
C VAL A 112 -5.81 -8.34 -13.10
N TRP A 113 -4.98 -9.08 -12.37
CA TRP A 113 -5.03 -9.10 -10.91
C TRP A 113 -4.50 -7.79 -10.31
N LYS A 114 -5.30 -7.17 -9.44
CA LYS A 114 -4.98 -5.91 -8.74
C LYS A 114 -5.33 -6.02 -7.25
N ILE A 115 -4.75 -5.14 -6.44
CA ILE A 115 -5.07 -5.05 -5.01
C ILE A 115 -6.29 -4.15 -4.82
N ALA A 116 -7.41 -4.72 -4.40
CA ALA A 116 -8.68 -4.02 -4.16
C ALA A 116 -8.76 -3.38 -2.77
N PHE A 117 -8.12 -3.98 -1.76
CA PHE A 117 -7.99 -3.40 -0.43
C PHE A 117 -6.70 -3.87 0.26
N GLN A 118 -6.22 -3.06 1.20
CA GLN A 118 -5.24 -3.48 2.20
C GLN A 118 -5.73 -3.11 3.59
N LYS A 119 -5.47 -3.96 4.59
CA LYS A 119 -5.76 -3.69 5.99
C LYS A 119 -4.60 -4.17 6.85
N GLN A 120 -4.14 -3.33 7.77
CA GLN A 120 -3.32 -3.79 8.88
C GLN A 120 -4.19 -4.67 9.78
N LYS A 121 -3.71 -5.85 10.16
CA LYS A 121 -4.35 -6.58 11.26
C LYS A 121 -3.81 -5.95 12.55
N LYS A 122 -4.67 -5.42 13.40
CA LYS A 122 -4.25 -5.11 14.79
C LYS A 122 -3.73 -6.43 15.37
N SER A 123 -2.57 -6.40 16.04
CA SER A 123 -2.15 -7.56 16.82
C SER A 123 -3.29 -7.88 17.77
N ASP A 124 -3.73 -9.14 17.75
CA ASP A 124 -4.56 -9.67 18.81
C ASP A 124 -3.64 -9.63 20.04
N ILE A 125 -3.74 -8.57 20.86
CA ILE A 125 -3.03 -8.51 22.13
C ILE A 125 -3.65 -9.63 22.97
N LEU A 126 -2.86 -10.68 23.21
CA LEU A 126 -3.16 -11.73 24.17
C LEU A 126 -3.04 -11.17 25.60
#